data_AF-A0A9N9NHE0-F1
#
_entry.id   AF-A0A9N9NHE0-F1
#
_cell.length_a   1.000
_cell.length_b   1.000
_cell.length_c   1.000
_cell.angle_alpha   90.00
_cell.angle_beta   90.00
_cell.angle_gamma   90.00
#
_symmetry.space_group_name_H-M   'P 1'
#
loop_
_entity.id
_entity.type
_entity.pdbx_description
1 polymer ?
#
loop_
_entity_poly.entity_id
_entity_poly.type
_entity_poly.pdbx_seq_one_letter_code
_entity_poly.pdbx_strand_id
1 'polypeptide(L)'
;MKFDIWKLAESHLVEYGKQEGFCLRKRRRVPDLVDNSITRRRTFEYSHACTHEAKKTILTENRRDRESGMIDCSWHINLSFPKTEYRIKINTIVGKHNHPMNPLIVETAPRFHCLTDEMCEKIKFWTVQERLGMAIQYNLLSTLFPDKKINKKDLSNTIQKYKKQLKPQKNDACQTLADLQFETKWAKLIEEYPVCKQYLTCTLYSCKESWASFAGILQTIYIAIA
;
A
#
# COMPACT_ATOMS: atom_id res chain seq x y z
N MET A 1 16.61 -28.40 6.61
CA MET A 1 16.12 -27.53 5.51
C MET A 1 17.05 -26.33 5.33
N LYS A 2 17.34 -25.92 4.08
CA LYS A 2 18.20 -24.77 3.75
C LYS A 2 17.58 -23.96 2.61
N PHE A 3 17.86 -22.66 2.54
CA PHE A 3 17.35 -21.74 1.52
C PHE A 3 18.47 -20.85 0.99
N ASP A 4 18.41 -20.49 -0.29
CA ASP A 4 19.43 -19.61 -0.89
C ASP A 4 19.17 -18.12 -0.56
N ILE A 5 17.91 -17.70 -0.46
CA ILE A 5 17.54 -16.31 -0.15
C ILE A 5 16.44 -16.20 0.91
N TRP A 6 16.43 -15.07 1.63
CA TRP A 6 15.46 -14.81 2.70
C TRP A 6 14.02 -14.78 2.20
N LYS A 7 13.78 -14.33 0.96
CA LYS A 7 12.43 -14.31 0.35
C LYS A 7 11.85 -15.73 0.23
N LEU A 8 12.67 -16.72 -0.15
CA LEU A 8 12.24 -18.12 -0.25
C LEU A 8 11.97 -18.72 1.14
N ALA A 9 12.87 -18.47 2.10
CA ALA A 9 12.66 -18.92 3.48
C ALA A 9 11.37 -18.33 4.07
N GLU A 10 11.13 -17.03 3.90
CA GLU A 10 9.92 -16.35 4.37
C GLU A 10 8.66 -16.92 3.70
N SER A 11 8.68 -17.13 2.39
CA SER A 11 7.55 -17.69 1.65
C SER A 11 7.22 -19.11 2.11
N HIS A 12 8.25 -19.93 2.33
CA HIS A 12 8.06 -21.28 2.84
C HIS A 12 7.43 -21.31 4.23
N LEU A 13 7.90 -20.45 5.14
CA LEU A 13 7.32 -20.36 6.48
C LEU A 13 5.86 -19.89 6.46
N VAL A 14 5.55 -18.92 5.59
CA VAL A 14 4.17 -18.45 5.39
C VAL A 14 3.27 -19.60 4.92
N GLU A 15 3.75 -20.41 3.98
CA GLU A 15 3.00 -21.57 3.48
C GLU A 15 2.81 -22.65 4.54
N TYR A 16 3.87 -22.95 5.30
CA TYR A 16 3.80 -23.85 6.45
C TYR A 16 2.75 -23.38 7.47
N GLY A 17 2.76 -22.08 7.82
CA GLY A 17 1.74 -21.53 8.73
C GLY A 17 0.32 -21.64 8.19
N LYS A 18 0.11 -21.51 6.87
CA LYS A 18 -1.22 -21.73 6.26
C LYS A 18 -1.69 -23.16 6.45
N GLN A 19 -0.82 -24.13 6.15
CA GLN A 19 -1.13 -25.56 6.26
C GLN A 19 -1.47 -25.95 7.70
N GLU A 20 -0.72 -25.40 8.66
CA GLU A 20 -0.90 -25.65 10.08
C GLU A 20 -1.96 -24.76 10.75
N GLY A 21 -2.62 -23.86 10.01
CA GLY A 21 -3.72 -23.07 10.56
C GLY A 21 -3.32 -21.88 11.45
N PHE A 22 -2.14 -21.29 11.24
CA PHE A 22 -1.69 -20.13 12.02
C PHE A 22 -0.87 -19.08 11.22
N CYS A 23 -0.78 -17.87 11.76
CA CYS A 23 -0.02 -16.79 11.12
C CYS A 23 1.28 -16.47 11.85
N LEU A 24 2.34 -16.22 11.07
CA LEU A 24 3.65 -15.81 11.57
C LEU A 24 3.84 -14.31 11.54
N ARG A 25 4.62 -13.77 12.47
CA ARG A 25 5.15 -12.40 12.42
C ARG A 25 6.67 -12.37 12.58
N LYS A 26 7.31 -11.34 12.00
CA LYS A 26 8.74 -11.09 12.17
C LYS A 26 8.95 -10.45 13.55
N ARG A 27 9.73 -11.09 14.43
CA ARG A 27 10.03 -10.58 15.78
C ARG A 27 11.34 -9.82 15.82
N ARG A 28 12.44 -10.52 15.53
CA ARG A 28 13.81 -10.00 15.68
C ARG A 28 14.58 -10.15 14.37
N ARG A 29 15.33 -9.10 14.02
CA ARG A 29 16.34 -9.10 12.96
C ARG A 29 17.69 -8.83 13.59
N VAL A 30 18.69 -9.62 13.25
CA VAL A 30 20.10 -9.33 13.55
C VAL A 30 20.83 -9.13 12.22
N PRO A 31 21.25 -7.91 11.88
CA PRO A 31 22.03 -7.64 10.67
C PRO A 31 23.49 -8.10 10.81
N ASP A 32 24.26 -8.06 9.73
CA ASP A 32 25.73 -8.13 9.82
C ASP A 32 26.29 -6.88 10.51
N LEU A 33 27.44 -7.03 11.15
CA LEU A 33 28.16 -5.93 11.81
C LEU A 33 28.87 -5.02 10.79
N VAL A 34 29.27 -5.57 9.64
CA VAL A 34 29.99 -4.83 8.59
C VAL A 34 29.01 -4.23 7.59
N ASP A 35 27.99 -4.99 7.20
CA ASP A 35 26.96 -4.56 6.24
C ASP A 35 25.55 -4.75 6.83
N ASN A 36 24.95 -3.63 7.24
CA ASN A 36 23.61 -3.62 7.82
C ASN A 36 22.49 -3.97 6.81
N SER A 37 22.78 -4.06 5.51
CA SER A 37 21.81 -4.57 4.52
C SER A 37 21.63 -6.08 4.66
N ILE A 38 22.69 -6.81 5.02
CA ILE A 38 22.69 -8.27 5.14
C ILE A 38 22.01 -8.68 6.45
N THR A 39 20.98 -9.51 6.36
CA THR A 39 20.34 -10.11 7.54
C THR A 39 21.04 -11.41 7.90
N ARG A 40 21.63 -11.50 9.10
CA ARG A 40 22.35 -12.68 9.60
C ARG A 40 21.51 -13.61 10.44
N ARG A 41 20.57 -13.09 11.23
CA ARG A 41 19.58 -13.92 11.94
C ARG A 41 18.21 -13.29 11.87
N ARG A 42 17.18 -14.12 11.80
CA ARG A 42 15.79 -13.68 11.85
C ARG A 42 14.95 -14.65 12.66
N THR A 43 14.14 -14.10 13.55
CA THR A 43 13.21 -14.85 14.40
C THR A 43 11.79 -14.56 13.95
N PHE A 44 11.01 -15.62 13.72
CA PHE A 44 9.57 -15.55 13.49
C PHE A 44 8.85 -16.17 14.68
N GLU A 45 7.68 -15.64 15.00
CA GLU A 45 6.84 -16.14 16.09
C GLU A 45 5.38 -16.10 15.67
N TYR A 46 4.51 -16.73 16.44
CA TYR A 46 3.07 -16.66 16.21
C TYR A 46 2.58 -15.20 16.29
N SER A 47 1.61 -14.83 15.45
CA SER A 47 1.19 -13.42 15.29
C SER A 47 0.64 -12.81 16.59
N HIS A 48 0.11 -13.65 17.48
CA HIS A 48 -0.43 -13.25 18.78
C HIS A 48 0.45 -13.72 19.97
N ALA A 49 1.72 -14.03 19.73
CA ALA A 49 2.66 -14.66 20.67
C ALA A 49 3.10 -13.83 21.90
N CYS A 50 2.65 -12.59 22.07
CA CYS A 50 3.08 -11.79 23.22
C CYS A 50 1.92 -11.55 24.18
N THR A 51 2.24 -10.98 25.34
CA THR A 51 1.32 -10.27 26.23
C THR A 51 1.25 -8.78 25.85
N HIS A 52 0.09 -8.17 26.06
CA HIS A 52 -0.05 -6.73 25.85
C HIS A 52 0.59 -5.96 27.01
N GLU A 53 1.74 -5.35 26.77
CA GLU A 53 2.32 -4.37 27.69
C GLU A 53 1.81 -2.97 27.34
N ALA A 54 1.04 -2.36 28.25
CA ALA A 54 0.53 -1.01 28.06
C ALA A 54 1.68 0.00 28.11
N LYS A 55 2.08 0.54 26.96
CA LYS A 55 3.16 1.54 26.86
C LYS A 55 2.77 2.99 27.23
N LYS A 56 1.56 3.22 27.74
CA LYS A 56 1.10 4.57 28.08
C LYS A 56 0.31 4.60 29.40
N THR A 57 0.72 5.48 30.29
CA THR A 57 -0.07 5.97 31.43
C THR A 57 -1.09 6.98 30.88
N ILE A 58 -2.20 6.49 30.32
CA ILE A 58 -3.37 7.33 30.00
C ILE A 58 -4.40 7.05 31.09
N LEU A 59 -5.04 8.11 31.60
CA LEU A 59 -6.14 8.03 32.56
C LEU A 59 -7.14 6.94 32.13
N THR A 60 -7.48 6.08 33.07
CA THR A 60 -8.31 4.88 32.93
C THR A 60 -9.64 5.15 32.22
N GLU A 61 -10.18 6.35 32.37
CA GLU A 61 -11.49 6.79 31.85
C GLU A 61 -11.56 6.92 30.32
N ASN A 62 -10.42 7.03 29.60
CA ASN A 62 -10.41 7.17 28.13
C ASN A 62 -10.16 5.85 27.38
N ARG A 63 -10.10 4.71 28.07
CA ARG A 63 -9.96 3.41 27.40
C ARG A 63 -11.31 2.92 26.90
N ARG A 64 -11.40 2.68 25.59
CA ARG A 64 -12.39 1.74 25.07
C ARG A 64 -11.92 0.34 25.47
N ASP A 65 -12.72 -0.39 26.22
CA ASP A 65 -12.44 -1.79 26.53
C ASP A 65 -12.34 -2.59 25.23
N ARG A 66 -11.12 -2.96 24.89
CA ARG A 66 -10.82 -3.86 23.78
C ARG A 66 -9.87 -4.91 24.32
N GLU A 67 -10.39 -6.11 24.53
CA GLU A 67 -9.58 -7.26 24.89
C GLU A 67 -8.46 -7.44 23.86
N SER A 68 -7.24 -7.58 24.34
CA SER A 68 -6.10 -7.83 23.47
C SER A 68 -6.15 -9.29 23.02
N GLY A 69 -6.19 -9.55 21.71
CA GLY A 69 -6.13 -10.90 21.15
C GLY A 69 -4.75 -11.56 21.28
N MET A 70 -3.97 -11.23 22.30
CA MET A 70 -2.58 -11.62 22.55
C MET A 70 -2.57 -12.75 23.58
N ILE A 71 -2.07 -13.93 23.20
CA ILE A 71 -2.28 -15.18 23.95
C ILE A 71 -0.97 -15.80 24.46
N ASP A 72 0.11 -15.02 24.50
CA ASP A 72 1.41 -15.44 25.03
C ASP A 72 1.90 -16.81 24.53
N CYS A 73 1.72 -17.05 23.23
CA CYS A 73 2.12 -18.31 22.61
C CYS A 73 3.64 -18.41 22.50
N SER A 74 4.22 -19.48 23.06
CA SER A 74 5.68 -19.71 23.05
C SER A 74 6.26 -20.11 21.68
N TRP A 75 5.41 -20.36 20.68
CA TRP A 75 5.84 -20.84 19.36
C TRP A 75 6.73 -19.80 18.68
N HIS A 76 7.92 -20.23 18.28
CA HIS A 76 8.83 -19.42 17.47
C HIS A 76 9.86 -20.27 16.72
N ILE A 77 10.43 -19.68 15.67
CA ILE A 77 11.45 -20.28 14.84
C ILE A 77 12.59 -19.29 14.59
N ASN A 78 13.83 -19.77 14.69
CA ASN A 78 15.03 -18.99 14.47
C ASN A 78 15.76 -19.47 13.23
N LEU A 79 16.04 -18.56 12.30
CA LEU A 79 16.83 -18.80 11.10
C LEU A 79 18.13 -18.01 11.17
N SER A 80 19.19 -18.56 10.60
CA SER A 80 20.47 -17.88 10.45
C SER A 80 21.06 -18.01 9.06
N PHE A 81 21.80 -16.99 8.65
CA PHE A 81 22.61 -16.94 7.46
C PHE A 81 24.09 -16.84 7.88
N PRO A 82 24.79 -17.99 8.03
CA PRO A 82 26.17 -18.02 8.50
C PRO A 82 27.12 -17.24 7.59
N LYS A 83 28.28 -16.82 8.11
CA LYS A 83 29.33 -16.21 7.27
C LYS A 83 30.08 -17.23 6.42
N THR A 84 30.13 -18.47 6.89
CA THR A 84 30.86 -19.59 6.27
C THR A 84 30.01 -20.38 5.27
N GLU A 85 28.70 -20.18 5.27
CA GLU A 85 27.76 -20.89 4.39
C GLU A 85 26.93 -19.86 3.61
N TYR A 86 26.82 -20.04 2.29
CA TYR A 86 25.99 -19.18 1.43
C TYR A 86 24.51 -19.57 1.42
N ARG A 87 24.03 -20.25 2.48
CA ARG A 87 22.64 -20.68 2.62
C ARG A 87 22.08 -20.35 3.99
N ILE A 88 20.82 -19.96 4.02
CA ILE A 88 20.04 -19.74 5.23
C ILE A 88 19.60 -21.09 5.77
N LYS A 89 19.79 -21.30 7.07
CA LYS A 89 19.39 -22.52 7.77
C LYS A 89 18.47 -22.21 8.95
N ILE A 90 17.59 -23.16 9.24
CA ILE A 90 16.80 -23.14 10.47
C ILE A 90 17.71 -23.63 11.60
N ASN A 91 17.83 -22.83 12.65
CA ASN A 91 18.64 -23.16 13.82
C ASN A 91 17.82 -23.90 14.88
N THR A 92 16.66 -23.34 15.23
CA THR A 92 15.81 -23.86 16.31
C THR A 92 14.34 -23.64 15.96
N ILE A 93 13.50 -24.63 16.31
CA ILE A 93 12.04 -24.54 16.23
C ILE A 93 11.50 -24.86 17.62
N VAL A 94 10.72 -23.94 18.20
CA VAL A 94 9.92 -24.18 19.39
C VAL A 94 8.48 -24.34 18.93
N GLY A 95 8.01 -25.58 18.90
CA GLY A 95 6.72 -25.97 18.32
C GLY A 95 5.51 -25.92 19.27
N LYS A 96 5.68 -25.41 20.50
CA LYS A 96 4.61 -25.44 21.51
C LYS A 96 3.60 -24.32 21.29
N HIS A 97 2.41 -24.71 20.86
CA HIS A 97 1.22 -23.86 20.87
C HIS A 97 0.40 -24.08 22.15
N ASN A 98 -0.23 -23.01 22.63
CA ASN A 98 -1.13 -23.01 23.79
C ASN A 98 -2.58 -22.69 23.39
N HIS A 99 -2.91 -22.88 22.12
CA HIS A 99 -4.21 -22.56 21.53
C HIS A 99 -4.53 -23.54 20.40
N PRO A 100 -5.81 -23.76 20.07
CA PRO A 100 -6.17 -24.52 18.89
C PRO A 100 -5.72 -23.81 17.62
N MET A 101 -5.32 -24.59 16.61
CA MET A 101 -5.08 -24.09 15.26
C MET A 101 -6.41 -23.72 14.60
N ASN A 102 -6.39 -22.71 13.72
CA ASN A 102 -7.57 -22.29 12.97
C ASN A 102 -7.54 -22.91 11.57
N PRO A 103 -8.35 -23.94 11.27
CA PRO A 103 -8.36 -24.57 9.94
C PRO A 103 -8.85 -23.62 8.85
N LEU A 104 -9.60 -22.57 9.20
CA LEU A 104 -10.08 -21.53 8.29
C LEU A 104 -9.21 -20.26 8.35
N ILE A 105 -7.94 -20.39 8.76
CA ILE A 105 -7.04 -19.23 8.87
C ILE A 105 -6.90 -18.48 7.54
N VAL A 106 -6.90 -19.22 6.42
CA VAL A 106 -6.78 -18.66 5.07
C VAL A 106 -7.93 -17.70 4.75
N GLU A 107 -9.14 -17.97 5.27
CA GLU A 107 -10.34 -17.17 5.04
C GLU A 107 -10.56 -16.02 6.03
N THR A 108 -9.89 -16.08 7.17
CA THR A 108 -10.13 -15.19 8.31
C THR A 108 -8.97 -14.24 8.56
N ALA A 109 -7.73 -14.66 8.30
CA ALA A 109 -6.56 -13.86 8.58
C ALA A 109 -6.28 -12.84 7.46
N PRO A 110 -6.22 -11.53 7.76
CA PRO A 110 -5.94 -10.49 6.77
C PRO A 110 -4.63 -10.70 5.99
N ARG A 111 -3.64 -11.35 6.60
CA ARG A 111 -2.33 -11.64 5.99
C ARG A 111 -2.42 -12.57 4.79
N PHE A 112 -3.43 -13.45 4.72
CA PHE A 112 -3.61 -14.37 3.61
C PHE A 112 -4.53 -13.82 2.51
N HIS A 113 -5.21 -12.71 2.76
CA HIS A 113 -5.99 -11.97 1.76
C HIS A 113 -5.20 -10.83 1.08
N CYS A 114 -3.92 -10.70 1.40
CA CYS A 114 -3.07 -9.65 0.84
C CYS A 114 -2.89 -9.86 -0.67
N LEU A 115 -2.95 -8.75 -1.43
CA LEU A 115 -2.67 -8.74 -2.86
C LEU A 115 -1.24 -9.21 -3.12
N THR A 116 -1.06 -10.13 -4.08
CA THR A 116 0.28 -10.57 -4.47
C THR A 116 0.99 -9.53 -5.33
N ASP A 117 2.32 -9.65 -5.47
CA ASP A 117 3.15 -8.75 -6.29
C ASP A 117 2.56 -8.63 -7.72
N GLU A 118 2.16 -9.76 -8.32
CA GLU A 118 1.53 -9.79 -9.65
C GLU A 118 0.19 -9.03 -9.72
N MET A 119 -0.66 -9.16 -8.70
CA MET A 119 -1.93 -8.43 -8.63
C MET A 119 -1.65 -6.93 -8.49
N CYS A 120 -0.65 -6.56 -7.71
CA CYS A 120 -0.22 -5.17 -7.53
C CYS A 120 0.27 -4.55 -8.84
N GLU A 121 1.04 -5.29 -9.66
CA GLU A 121 1.48 -4.81 -10.98
C GLU A 121 0.30 -4.60 -11.94
N LYS A 122 -0.68 -5.51 -11.97
CA LYS A 122 -1.91 -5.31 -12.76
C LYS A 122 -2.72 -4.10 -12.29
N ILE A 123 -2.91 -3.94 -10.98
CA ILE A 123 -3.58 -2.77 -10.39
C ILE A 123 -2.85 -1.48 -10.76
N LYS A 124 -1.51 -1.48 -10.70
CA LYS A 124 -0.69 -0.33 -11.09
C LYS A 124 -0.91 0.02 -12.55
N PHE A 125 -0.86 -0.96 -13.45
CA PHE A 125 -1.12 -0.77 -14.88
C PHE A 125 -2.50 -0.17 -15.14
N TRP A 126 -3.56 -0.77 -14.61
CA TRP A 126 -4.94 -0.28 -14.78
C TRP A 126 -5.20 1.08 -14.13
N THR A 127 -4.52 1.38 -13.03
CA THR A 127 -4.69 2.66 -12.32
C THR A 127 -3.92 3.80 -12.98
N VAL A 128 -2.70 3.52 -13.45
CA VAL A 128 -1.78 4.52 -14.00
C VAL A 128 -2.06 4.78 -15.47
N GLN A 129 -2.19 3.73 -16.27
CA GLN A 129 -2.30 3.85 -17.73
C GLN A 129 -3.76 3.94 -18.18
N GLU A 130 -4.61 3.00 -17.74
CA GLU A 130 -5.99 2.88 -18.23
C GLU A 130 -7.02 3.68 -17.40
N ARG A 131 -6.62 4.20 -16.23
CA ARG A 131 -7.46 4.95 -15.28
C ARG A 131 -8.79 4.24 -14.94
N LEU A 132 -8.80 2.91 -14.88
CA LEU A 132 -10.00 2.12 -14.62
C LEU A 132 -10.57 2.36 -13.22
N GLY A 133 -11.90 2.33 -13.13
CA GLY A 133 -12.64 2.40 -11.87
C GLY A 133 -12.43 1.15 -10.99
N MET A 134 -12.59 1.31 -9.67
CA MET A 134 -12.34 0.25 -8.69
C MET A 134 -13.19 -1.01 -8.94
N ALA A 135 -14.46 -0.85 -9.30
CA ALA A 135 -15.37 -1.98 -9.55
C ALA A 135 -14.89 -2.85 -10.73
N ILE A 136 -14.42 -2.22 -11.81
CA ILE A 136 -13.88 -2.92 -12.97
C ILE A 136 -12.59 -3.65 -12.59
N GLN A 137 -11.67 -2.98 -11.90
CA GLN A 137 -10.43 -3.60 -11.43
C GLN A 137 -10.69 -4.80 -10.50
N TYR A 138 -11.70 -4.70 -9.61
CA TYR A 138 -12.09 -5.82 -8.75
C TYR A 138 -12.53 -7.04 -9.56
N ASN A 139 -13.46 -6.84 -10.50
CA ASN A 139 -13.96 -7.93 -11.35
C ASN A 139 -12.84 -8.57 -12.16
N LEU A 140 -11.96 -7.77 -12.77
CA LEU A 140 -10.81 -8.28 -13.53
C LEU A 140 -9.88 -9.12 -12.65
N LEU A 141 -9.60 -8.70 -11.42
CA LEU A 141 -8.78 -9.51 -10.51
C LEU A 141 -9.48 -10.79 -10.09
N SER A 142 -10.78 -10.75 -9.79
CA SER A 142 -11.54 -11.96 -9.45
C SER A 142 -11.56 -12.97 -10.59
N THR A 143 -11.62 -12.51 -11.85
CA THR A 143 -11.54 -13.38 -13.03
C THR A 143 -10.14 -13.94 -13.25
N LEU A 144 -9.09 -13.12 -13.06
CA LEU A 144 -7.70 -13.55 -13.27
C LEU A 144 -7.15 -14.42 -12.14
N PHE A 145 -7.71 -14.30 -10.93
CA PHE A 145 -7.26 -15.00 -9.73
C PHE A 145 -8.46 -15.62 -8.97
N PRO A 146 -9.14 -16.62 -9.56
CA PRO A 146 -10.36 -17.18 -8.98
C PRO A 146 -10.12 -17.84 -7.60
N ASP A 147 -8.93 -18.41 -7.38
CA ASP A 147 -8.57 -19.10 -6.15
C ASP A 147 -8.22 -18.15 -4.99
N LYS A 148 -8.21 -16.83 -5.22
CA LYS A 148 -7.80 -15.84 -4.22
C LYS A 148 -8.96 -14.95 -3.82
N LYS A 149 -9.25 -14.97 -2.51
CA LYS A 149 -10.22 -14.05 -1.90
C LYS A 149 -9.63 -12.64 -1.80
N ILE A 150 -10.15 -11.73 -2.62
CA ILE A 150 -9.65 -10.34 -2.70
C ILE A 150 -10.42 -9.44 -1.73
N ASN A 151 -9.68 -8.79 -0.84
CA ASN A 151 -10.26 -7.78 0.05
C ASN A 151 -10.46 -6.44 -0.68
N LYS A 152 -11.71 -5.96 -0.74
CA LYS A 152 -12.06 -4.67 -1.36
C LYS A 152 -11.32 -3.48 -0.73
N LYS A 153 -11.08 -3.51 0.59
CA LYS A 153 -10.35 -2.46 1.31
C LYS A 153 -8.89 -2.40 0.86
N ASP A 154 -8.25 -3.57 0.71
CA ASP A 154 -6.86 -3.64 0.29
C ASP A 154 -6.69 -3.22 -1.18
N LEU A 155 -7.63 -3.59 -2.05
CA LEU A 155 -7.71 -3.07 -3.42
C LEU A 155 -7.81 -1.54 -3.44
N SER A 156 -8.75 -0.97 -2.69
CA SER A 156 -8.92 0.49 -2.60
C SER A 156 -7.66 1.18 -2.10
N ASN A 157 -7.03 0.68 -1.03
CA ASN A 157 -5.79 1.23 -0.50
C ASN A 157 -4.66 1.20 -1.53
N THR A 158 -4.56 0.11 -2.30
CA THR A 158 -3.54 -0.07 -3.34
C THR A 158 -3.75 0.87 -4.51
N ILE A 159 -5.00 1.01 -5.00
CA ILE A 159 -5.36 2.01 -6.02
C ILE A 159 -4.99 3.42 -5.55
N GLN A 160 -5.35 3.77 -4.31
CA GLN A 160 -5.05 5.09 -3.75
C GLN A 160 -3.53 5.33 -3.64
N LYS A 161 -2.75 4.32 -3.27
CA LYS A 161 -1.29 4.38 -3.23
C LYS A 161 -0.71 4.75 -4.60
N TYR A 162 -1.14 4.07 -5.67
CA TYR A 162 -0.66 4.36 -7.02
C TYR A 162 -1.16 5.71 -7.54
N LYS A 163 -2.41 6.09 -7.24
CA LYS A 163 -2.91 7.44 -7.55
C LYS A 163 -2.09 8.54 -6.87
N LYS A 164 -1.63 8.34 -5.63
CA LYS A 164 -0.75 9.29 -4.93
C LYS A 164 0.62 9.41 -5.61
N GLN A 165 1.16 8.31 -6.13
CA GLN A 165 2.43 8.33 -6.87
C GLN A 165 2.32 9.07 -8.21
N LEU A 166 1.12 9.14 -8.80
CA LEU A 166 0.85 9.92 -10.01
C LEU A 166 0.64 11.40 -9.77
N LYS A 167 0.27 11.81 -8.55
CA LYS A 167 0.17 13.23 -8.25
C LYS A 167 1.60 13.78 -8.30
N PRO A 168 1.91 14.73 -9.20
CA PRO A 168 3.19 15.41 -9.13
C PRO A 168 3.33 15.95 -7.71
N GLN A 169 4.51 15.73 -7.11
CA GLN A 169 4.88 16.45 -5.91
C GLN A 169 4.68 17.92 -6.27
N LYS A 170 3.72 18.60 -5.64
CA LYS A 170 3.51 20.04 -5.84
C LYS A 170 4.76 20.73 -5.31
N ASN A 171 5.79 20.77 -6.13
CA ASN A 171 6.94 21.64 -5.95
C ASN A 171 6.66 22.92 -6.74
N ASP A 172 7.32 23.99 -6.33
CA ASP A 172 7.10 25.32 -6.91
C ASP A 172 7.35 25.31 -8.43
N ALA A 173 8.23 24.43 -8.93
CA ALA A 173 8.49 24.23 -10.35
C ALA A 173 7.30 23.65 -11.14
N CYS A 174 6.52 22.71 -10.56
CA CYS A 174 5.33 22.17 -11.21
C CYS A 174 4.17 23.16 -11.20
N GLN A 175 4.06 23.96 -10.13
CA GLN A 175 3.05 25.03 -10.04
C GLN A 175 3.35 26.11 -11.08
N THR A 176 4.61 26.57 -11.18
CA THR A 176 5.02 27.57 -12.17
C THR A 176 4.84 27.09 -13.62
N LEU A 177 5.08 25.81 -13.93
CA LEU A 177 4.79 25.28 -15.28
C LEU A 177 3.29 25.27 -15.61
N ALA A 178 2.43 24.92 -14.66
CA ALA A 178 0.99 24.95 -14.85
C ALA A 178 0.47 26.39 -15.04
N ASP A 179 1.00 27.33 -14.26
CA ASP A 179 0.68 28.75 -14.35
C ASP A 179 1.14 29.32 -15.71
N LEU A 180 2.36 29.02 -16.16
CA LEU A 180 2.86 29.42 -17.47
C LEU A 180 2.02 28.86 -18.63
N GLN A 181 1.59 27.60 -18.55
CA GLN A 181 0.71 27.00 -19.54
C GLN A 181 -0.67 27.67 -19.57
N PHE A 182 -1.20 28.05 -18.40
CA PHE A 182 -2.45 28.80 -18.30
C PHE A 182 -2.31 30.17 -18.96
N GLU A 183 -1.29 30.95 -18.60
CA GLU A 183 -1.07 32.29 -19.18
C GLU A 183 -0.87 32.24 -20.70
N THR A 184 -0.18 31.20 -21.21
CA THR A 184 0.01 31.00 -22.65
C THR A 184 -1.32 30.73 -23.37
N LYS A 185 -2.20 29.91 -22.78
CA LYS A 185 -3.53 29.62 -23.34
C LYS A 185 -4.46 30.84 -23.23
N TRP A 186 -4.36 31.58 -22.14
CA TRP A 186 -5.11 32.79 -21.89
C TRP A 186 -4.78 33.90 -22.90
N ALA A 187 -3.48 34.10 -23.20
CA ALA A 187 -3.04 35.03 -24.23
C ALA A 187 -3.63 34.71 -25.60
N LYS A 188 -3.61 33.43 -26.00
CA LYS A 188 -4.24 32.97 -27.25
C LYS A 188 -5.75 33.23 -27.29
N LEU A 189 -6.45 32.97 -26.19
CA LEU A 189 -7.89 33.22 -26.09
C LEU A 189 -8.23 34.71 -26.27
N ILE A 190 -7.42 35.60 -25.71
CA ILE A 190 -7.60 37.06 -25.87
C ILE A 190 -7.37 37.50 -27.32
N GLU A 191 -6.39 36.90 -28.01
CA GLU A 191 -6.13 37.17 -29.43
C GLU A 191 -7.25 36.67 -30.33
N GLU A 192 -7.83 35.51 -30.01
CA GLU A 192 -8.91 34.91 -30.79
C GLU A 192 -10.24 35.66 -30.64
N TYR A 193 -10.51 36.26 -29.47
CA TYR A 193 -11.76 36.98 -29.17
C TYR A 193 -11.51 38.44 -28.76
N PRO A 194 -11.05 39.32 -29.67
CA PRO A 194 -10.70 40.70 -29.35
C PRO A 194 -11.89 41.53 -28.87
N VAL A 195 -13.11 41.21 -29.33
CA VAL A 195 -14.36 41.87 -28.92
C VAL A 195 -14.66 41.63 -27.43
N CYS A 196 -14.35 40.44 -26.93
CA CYS A 196 -14.60 40.06 -25.53
C CYS A 196 -13.37 40.31 -24.63
N LYS A 197 -12.26 40.81 -25.16
CA LYS A 197 -11.00 41.02 -24.44
C LYS A 197 -11.18 41.80 -23.14
N GLN A 198 -11.99 42.85 -23.16
CA GLN A 198 -12.22 43.70 -21.98
C GLN A 198 -12.95 42.92 -20.88
N TYR A 199 -13.96 42.12 -21.23
CA TYR A 199 -14.68 41.27 -20.28
C TYR A 199 -13.80 40.13 -19.75
N LEU A 200 -13.07 39.43 -20.64
CA LEU A 200 -12.15 38.36 -20.27
C LEU A 200 -11.11 38.86 -19.26
N THR A 201 -10.47 40.00 -19.54
CA THR A 201 -9.36 40.52 -18.73
C THR A 201 -9.84 41.16 -17.42
N CYS A 202 -10.92 41.96 -17.46
CA CYS A 202 -11.35 42.73 -16.29
C CYS A 202 -12.26 41.94 -15.34
N THR A 203 -12.99 40.95 -15.85
CA THR A 203 -14.03 40.24 -15.08
C THR A 203 -13.69 38.79 -14.82
N LEU A 204 -13.21 38.06 -15.83
CA LEU A 204 -12.94 36.62 -15.70
C LEU A 204 -11.55 36.33 -15.14
N TYR A 205 -10.53 37.10 -15.53
CA TYR A 205 -9.16 36.84 -15.06
C TYR A 205 -9.02 37.03 -13.54
N SER A 206 -9.73 38.00 -12.96
CA SER A 206 -9.70 38.28 -11.52
C SER A 206 -10.23 37.12 -10.67
N CYS A 207 -11.06 36.24 -11.24
CA CYS A 207 -11.55 35.03 -10.58
C CYS A 207 -10.99 33.73 -11.19
N LYS A 208 -9.86 33.81 -11.93
CA LYS A 208 -9.25 32.67 -12.66
C LYS A 208 -9.12 31.39 -11.84
N GLU A 209 -8.74 31.50 -10.57
CA GLU A 209 -8.59 30.34 -9.69
C GLU A 209 -9.91 29.61 -9.43
N SER A 210 -11.03 30.33 -9.40
CA SER A 210 -12.35 29.78 -9.11
C SER A 210 -12.87 28.92 -10.25
N TRP A 211 -12.73 29.37 -11.50
CA TRP A 211 -13.25 28.64 -12.67
C TRP A 211 -12.21 27.75 -13.36
N ALA A 212 -10.91 28.01 -13.23
CA ALA A 212 -9.86 27.14 -13.78
C ALA A 212 -9.69 25.83 -12.98
N SER A 213 -10.17 25.78 -11.73
CA SER A 213 -10.15 24.56 -10.91
C SER A 213 -11.03 23.42 -11.45
N PHE A 214 -12.01 23.75 -12.30
CA PHE A 214 -12.85 22.80 -13.02
C PHE A 214 -12.27 22.56 -14.41
N ALA A 215 -11.28 21.66 -14.49
CA ALA A 215 -10.52 21.32 -15.70
C ALA A 215 -11.35 20.78 -16.90
N GLY A 216 -12.68 20.78 -16.85
CA GLY A 216 -13.59 20.44 -17.95
C GLY A 216 -14.22 21.66 -18.67
N ILE A 217 -13.99 22.90 -18.20
CA ILE A 217 -14.75 24.08 -18.63
C ILE A 217 -14.25 24.72 -19.94
N LEU A 218 -13.08 24.34 -20.46
CA LEU A 218 -12.66 24.82 -21.79
C LEU A 218 -13.66 24.44 -22.89
N GLN A 219 -14.38 23.32 -22.74
CA GLN A 219 -15.48 22.94 -23.63
C GLN A 219 -16.75 23.80 -23.41
N THR A 220 -17.00 24.22 -22.17
CA THR A 220 -18.21 24.97 -21.79
C THR A 220 -18.12 26.45 -22.17
N ILE A 221 -16.93 27.06 -22.11
CA ILE A 221 -16.73 28.44 -22.56
C ILE A 221 -16.88 28.54 -24.09
N TYR A 222 -16.46 27.51 -24.83
CA TYR A 222 -16.66 27.42 -26.29
C TYR A 222 -18.15 27.43 -26.70
N ILE A 223 -19.03 26.89 -25.85
CA ILE A 223 -20.49 26.86 -26.08
C ILE A 223 -21.16 28.17 -25.64
N ALA A 224 -20.60 28.90 -24.68
CA ALA A 224 -21.18 30.14 -24.16
C ALA A 224 -20.84 31.39 -24.99
N ILE A 225 -19.84 31.31 -25.87
CA ILE A 225 -19.34 32.42 -26.69
C ILE A 225 -19.74 32.27 -28.17
N ALA A 226 -20.21 31.10 -28.60
CA ALA A 226 -20.79 30.84 -29.92
C ALA A 226 -22.29 31.17 -29.97
#